data_AF-A0A932HDI0-F1
#
_entry.id   AF-A0A932HDI0-F1
#
_cell.length_a   1.000
_cell.length_b   1.000
_cell.length_c   1.000
_cell.angle_alpha   90.00
_cell.angle_beta   90.00
_cell.angle_gamma   90.00
#
_symmetry.space_group_name_H-M   'P 1'
#
loop_
_entity.id
_entity.type
_entity.pdbx_description
1 polymer ?
#
loop_
_entity_poly.entity_id
_entity_poly.type
_entity_poly.pdbx_seq_one_letter_code
_entity_poly.pdbx_strand_id
1 'polypeptide(L)'
;DVPGVGPVRVSMVDASNACVFVRAAELGLAGDELPAEIENNTRAMQALAAIRLAASVTMGVARNLEEAARKTSVPFVGFVSEPKDARMSSGDEIRAGDVDLTARIISNGQPHRALPLGASMCLAVAARISGSVVHEVTRVPGRTDEDIRVAMPSGILRVTAEVRQEGDRWIVERGGFYRTQRRLFEGHLLVRAAAVA
;
A
#
# COMPACT_ATOMS: atom_id res chain seq x y z
N ASP A 1 -6.89 -11.99 15.35
CA ASP A 1 -5.77 -12.19 16.28
C ASP A 1 -4.54 -12.56 15.46
N VAL A 2 -3.41 -11.89 15.67
CA VAL A 2 -2.17 -12.09 14.91
C VAL A 2 -1.09 -12.57 15.88
N PRO A 3 -0.46 -13.75 15.66
CA PRO A 3 0.59 -14.25 16.55
C PRO A 3 1.71 -13.24 16.76
N GLY A 4 2.04 -12.95 18.02
CA GLY A 4 3.09 -12.00 18.41
C GLY A 4 2.71 -10.51 18.33
N VAL A 5 1.51 -10.18 17.84
CA VAL A 5 0.99 -8.80 17.76
C VAL A 5 -0.27 -8.65 18.62
N GLY A 6 -1.16 -9.64 18.59
CA GLY A 6 -2.47 -9.60 19.24
C GLY A 6 -3.61 -9.20 18.30
N PRO A 7 -4.76 -8.77 18.83
CA PRO A 7 -5.87 -8.29 18.03
C PRO A 7 -5.51 -6.96 17.36
N VAL A 8 -5.67 -6.89 16.04
CA VAL A 8 -5.43 -5.69 15.24
C VAL A 8 -6.52 -5.54 14.19
N ARG A 9 -7.03 -4.32 14.03
CA ARG A 9 -8.02 -4.01 13.00
C ARG A 9 -7.32 -3.71 11.68
N VAL A 10 -7.72 -4.43 10.63
CA VAL A 10 -7.16 -4.28 9.28
C VAL A 10 -8.26 -4.26 8.23
N SER A 11 -7.95 -3.71 7.06
CA SER A 11 -8.71 -3.94 5.84
C SER A 11 -7.92 -4.77 4.87
N MET A 12 -8.46 -5.92 4.50
CA MET A 12 -7.92 -6.80 3.47
C MET A 12 -8.74 -6.57 2.20
N VAL A 13 -8.11 -6.04 1.16
CA VAL A 13 -8.78 -5.68 -0.10
C VAL A 13 -7.99 -6.31 -1.25
N ASP A 14 -8.71 -6.85 -2.23
CA ASP A 14 -8.11 -7.37 -3.46
C ASP A 14 -8.65 -6.60 -4.67
N ALA A 15 -7.88 -5.60 -5.08
CA ALA A 15 -8.15 -4.81 -6.27
C ALA A 15 -6.81 -4.42 -6.91
N SER A 16 -6.56 -4.87 -8.15
CA SER A 16 -5.24 -4.89 -8.81
C SER A 16 -4.20 -5.80 -8.14
N ASN A 17 -4.02 -5.71 -6.82
CA ASN A 17 -3.27 -6.66 -6.01
C ASN A 17 -3.91 -6.78 -4.62
N ALA A 18 -3.89 -7.98 -4.05
CA ALA A 18 -4.27 -8.21 -2.66
C ALA A 18 -3.36 -7.41 -1.71
N CYS A 19 -3.97 -6.60 -0.86
CA CYS A 19 -3.31 -5.76 0.13
C CYS A 19 -4.01 -5.87 1.49
N VAL A 20 -3.22 -5.73 2.55
CA VAL A 20 -3.71 -5.52 3.91
C VAL A 20 -3.25 -4.16 4.42
N PHE A 21 -4.20 -3.37 4.88
CA PHE A 21 -3.98 -2.02 5.41
C PHE A 21 -4.31 -1.97 6.90
N VAL A 22 -3.42 -1.35 7.68
CA VAL A 22 -3.57 -1.12 9.12
C VAL A 22 -3.39 0.36 9.42
N ARG A 23 -4.00 0.88 10.51
CA ARG A 23 -3.74 2.26 10.94
C ARG A 23 -2.33 2.36 11.51
N ALA A 24 -1.61 3.44 11.21
CA ALA A 24 -0.28 3.68 11.76
C ALA A 24 -0.27 3.64 13.30
N ALA A 25 -1.29 4.22 13.94
CA ALA A 25 -1.42 4.26 15.40
C ALA A 25 -1.49 2.86 16.07
N GLU A 26 -2.05 1.85 15.39
CA GLU A 26 -2.10 0.46 15.88
C GLU A 26 -0.70 -0.18 15.96
N LEU A 27 0.26 0.38 15.20
CA LEU A 27 1.65 -0.05 15.19
C LEU A 27 2.55 0.84 16.07
N GLY A 28 1.98 1.86 16.73
CA GLY A 28 2.75 2.90 17.42
C GLY A 28 3.56 3.78 16.46
N LEU A 29 3.11 3.91 15.22
CA LEU A 29 3.72 4.73 14.17
C LEU A 29 2.95 6.05 14.01
N ALA A 30 3.66 7.10 13.65
CA ALA A 30 3.11 8.39 13.29
C ALA A 30 2.41 8.36 11.92
N GLY A 31 2.90 7.57 10.96
CA GLY A 31 2.29 7.43 9.63
C GLY A 31 2.99 8.22 8.52
N ASP A 32 3.99 9.01 8.85
CA ASP A 32 4.81 9.81 7.93
C ASP A 32 6.28 9.36 7.86
N GLU A 33 6.63 8.24 8.48
CA GLU A 33 8.00 7.73 8.58
C GLU A 33 8.67 7.52 7.21
N LEU A 34 9.94 7.88 7.10
CA LEU A 34 10.78 7.56 5.95
C LEU A 34 11.19 6.07 5.97
N PRO A 35 11.58 5.50 4.82
CA PRO A 35 11.96 4.08 4.72
C PRO A 35 12.97 3.64 5.77
N ALA A 36 14.00 4.45 6.05
CA ALA A 36 15.01 4.14 7.05
C ALA A 36 14.47 4.15 8.49
N GLU A 37 13.51 5.04 8.79
CA GLU A 37 12.88 5.09 10.12
C GLU A 37 12.02 3.84 10.36
N ILE A 38 11.31 3.37 9.32
CA ILE A 38 10.53 2.13 9.36
C ILE A 38 11.46 0.92 9.48
N GLU A 39 12.51 0.86 8.65
CA GLU A 39 13.48 -0.25 8.63
C GLU A 39 14.19 -0.42 9.97
N ASN A 40 14.54 0.69 10.63
CA ASN A 40 15.17 0.68 11.95
C ASN A 40 14.19 0.40 13.10
N ASN A 41 12.88 0.42 12.85
CA ASN A 41 11.87 0.06 13.84
C ASN A 41 11.56 -1.44 13.79
N THR A 42 12.38 -2.23 14.47
CA THR A 42 12.26 -3.69 14.53
C THR A 42 10.87 -4.16 14.95
N ARG A 43 10.24 -3.49 15.93
CA ARG A 43 8.90 -3.85 16.42
C ARG A 43 7.85 -3.67 15.33
N ALA A 44 7.87 -2.54 14.63
CA ALA A 44 6.93 -2.28 13.54
C ALA A 44 7.14 -3.25 12.37
N MET A 45 8.39 -3.52 11.99
CA MET A 45 8.71 -4.47 10.91
C MET A 45 8.26 -5.89 11.23
N GLN A 46 8.45 -6.35 12.47
CA GLN A 46 7.95 -7.65 12.93
C GLN A 46 6.42 -7.71 12.91
N ALA A 47 5.76 -6.65 13.40
CA ALA A 47 4.30 -6.58 13.40
C ALA A 47 3.72 -6.59 11.97
N LEU A 48 4.28 -5.79 11.06
CA LEU A 48 3.89 -5.75 9.65
C LEU A 48 4.09 -7.10 8.97
N ALA A 49 5.21 -7.79 9.23
CA ALA A 49 5.45 -9.12 8.70
C ALA A 49 4.43 -10.15 9.21
N ALA A 50 4.13 -10.14 10.52
CA ALA A 50 3.14 -11.02 11.12
C ALA A 50 1.72 -10.77 10.59
N ILE A 51 1.33 -9.49 10.46
CA ILE A 51 0.05 -9.08 9.88
C ILE A 51 -0.08 -9.57 8.44
N ARG A 52 0.98 -9.41 7.63
CA ARG A 52 0.99 -9.88 6.24
C ARG A 52 0.78 -11.39 6.15
N LEU A 53 1.48 -12.17 6.98
CA LEU A 53 1.36 -13.63 6.98
C LEU A 53 -0.05 -14.07 7.39
N ALA A 54 -0.61 -13.47 8.45
CA ALA A 54 -1.96 -13.74 8.88
C ALA A 54 -2.98 -13.38 7.78
N ALA A 55 -2.87 -12.18 7.20
CA ALA A 55 -3.71 -11.75 6.10
C ALA A 55 -3.60 -12.66 4.88
N SER A 56 -2.40 -13.13 4.54
CA SER A 56 -2.19 -14.07 3.43
C SER A 56 -3.00 -15.36 3.60
N VAL A 57 -3.11 -15.86 4.83
CA VAL A 57 -3.89 -17.05 5.14
C VAL A 57 -5.38 -16.72 5.14
N THR A 58 -5.78 -15.62 5.79
CA THR A 58 -7.19 -15.19 5.87
C THR A 58 -7.80 -14.86 4.51
N MET A 59 -7.00 -14.28 3.60
CA MET A 59 -7.42 -13.98 2.23
C MET A 59 -7.38 -15.20 1.30
N GLY A 60 -6.92 -16.37 1.77
CA GLY A 60 -6.81 -17.58 0.95
C GLY A 60 -5.65 -17.59 -0.05
N VAL A 61 -4.72 -16.62 0.02
CA VAL A 61 -3.51 -16.57 -0.82
C VAL A 61 -2.56 -17.72 -0.51
N ALA A 62 -2.51 -18.14 0.77
CA ALA A 62 -1.72 -19.27 1.25
C ALA A 62 -2.58 -20.15 2.17
N ARG A 63 -2.32 -21.46 2.20
CA ARG A 63 -3.08 -22.38 3.06
C ARG A 63 -2.71 -22.29 4.54
N ASN A 64 -1.47 -21.89 4.82
CA ASN A 64 -0.93 -21.78 6.18
C ASN A 64 0.23 -20.76 6.21
N LEU A 65 0.73 -20.47 7.42
CA LEU A 65 1.79 -19.46 7.63
C LEU A 65 3.13 -19.85 6.98
N GLU A 66 3.44 -21.14 6.88
CA GLU A 66 4.66 -21.62 6.24
C GLU A 66 4.65 -21.34 4.73
N GLU A 67 3.53 -21.62 4.07
CA GLU A 67 3.34 -21.29 2.65
C GLU A 67 3.32 -19.77 2.44
N ALA A 68 2.67 -19.02 3.34
CA ALA A 68 2.64 -17.56 3.29
C ALA A 68 4.05 -16.94 3.41
N ALA A 69 4.96 -17.56 4.18
CA ALA A 69 6.34 -17.11 4.31
C ALA A 69 7.14 -17.29 3.01
N ARG A 70 6.82 -18.31 2.20
CA ARG A 70 7.45 -18.54 0.89
C ARG A 70 6.88 -17.63 -0.21
N LYS A 71 5.63 -17.19 -0.07
CA LYS A 71 4.95 -16.24 -0.97
C LYS A 71 5.17 -14.80 -0.50
N THR A 72 6.29 -14.21 -0.91
CA THR A 72 6.73 -12.89 -0.41
C THR A 72 6.08 -11.70 -1.12
N SER A 73 5.57 -11.90 -2.34
CA SER A 73 5.07 -10.80 -3.19
C SER A 73 3.62 -10.38 -2.92
N VAL A 74 2.78 -11.27 -2.37
CA VAL A 74 1.35 -11.04 -2.16
C VAL A 74 0.90 -11.73 -0.86
N PRO A 75 0.00 -11.13 -0.05
CA PRO A 75 -0.48 -9.76 -0.17
C PRO A 75 0.60 -8.74 0.19
N PHE A 76 0.47 -7.52 -0.34
CA PHE A 76 1.21 -6.38 0.18
C PHE A 76 0.69 -6.03 1.59
N VAL A 77 1.57 -5.53 2.45
CA VAL A 77 1.17 -4.97 3.75
C VAL A 77 1.57 -3.51 3.80
N GLY A 78 0.69 -2.67 4.33
CA GLY A 78 0.99 -1.27 4.52
C GLY A 78 0.20 -0.66 5.66
N PHE A 79 0.66 0.52 6.09
CA PHE A 79 -0.04 1.32 7.08
C PHE A 79 -0.42 2.67 6.51
N VAL A 80 -1.53 3.19 7.01
CA VAL A 80 -2.15 4.45 6.59
C VAL A 80 -2.42 5.35 7.79
N SER A 81 -2.43 6.67 7.56
CA SER A 81 -2.86 7.64 8.56
C SER A 81 -3.54 8.84 7.90
N GLU A 82 -4.20 9.64 8.73
CA GLU A 82 -4.85 10.89 8.32
C GLU A 82 -3.86 11.86 7.64
N PRO A 83 -4.33 12.77 6.77
CA PRO A 83 -3.51 13.83 6.22
C PRO A 83 -2.71 14.56 7.31
N LYS A 84 -1.42 14.75 7.07
CA LYS A 84 -0.54 15.52 7.95
C LYS A 84 0.63 16.10 7.18
N ASP A 85 1.27 17.08 7.80
CA ASP A 85 2.57 17.54 7.34
C ASP A 85 3.55 16.37 7.43
N ALA A 86 4.36 16.19 6.39
CA ALA A 86 5.29 15.07 6.26
C ALA A 86 6.56 15.52 5.53
N ARG A 87 7.64 14.77 5.72
CA ARG A 87 8.91 15.01 5.03
C ARG A 87 9.12 13.99 3.91
N MET A 88 9.60 14.44 2.76
CA MET A 88 10.04 13.59 1.66
C MET A 88 11.47 13.08 1.89
N SER A 89 11.84 12.00 1.21
CA SER A 89 13.21 11.48 1.19
C SER A 89 14.22 12.47 0.62
N SER A 90 13.77 13.45 -0.19
CA SER A 90 14.58 14.56 -0.69
C SER A 90 14.90 15.61 0.37
N GLY A 91 14.16 15.64 1.48
CA GLY A 91 14.19 16.71 2.49
C GLY A 91 13.06 17.72 2.34
N ASP A 92 12.34 17.73 1.21
CA ASP A 92 11.22 18.65 0.98
C ASP A 92 10.02 18.33 1.88
N GLU A 93 9.19 19.34 2.14
CA GLU A 93 7.98 19.19 2.95
C GLU A 93 6.75 18.92 2.09
N ILE A 94 5.84 18.09 2.61
CA ILE A 94 4.47 17.91 2.15
C ILE A 94 3.57 18.54 3.20
N ARG A 95 2.61 19.39 2.80
CA ARG A 95 1.61 19.96 3.72
C ARG A 95 0.38 19.08 3.81
N ALA A 96 -0.23 19.01 4.99
CA ALA A 96 -1.48 18.29 5.23
C ALA A 96 -2.62 18.73 4.29
N GLY A 97 -2.63 20.00 3.89
CA GLY A 97 -3.58 20.54 2.92
C GLY A 97 -3.49 19.89 1.54
N ASP A 98 -2.31 19.42 1.15
CA ASP A 98 -2.03 18.95 -0.21
C ASP A 98 -2.35 17.47 -0.43
N VAL A 99 -2.66 16.73 0.64
CA VAL A 99 -2.82 15.27 0.63
C VAL A 99 -4.08 14.83 1.36
N ASP A 100 -4.66 13.73 0.91
CA ASP A 100 -5.90 13.19 1.45
C ASP A 100 -5.66 12.04 2.44
N LEU A 101 -4.45 11.49 2.47
CA LEU A 101 -3.96 10.58 3.50
C LEU A 101 -2.44 10.40 3.37
N THR A 102 -1.82 9.79 4.37
CA THR A 102 -0.47 9.24 4.23
C THR A 102 -0.51 7.72 4.12
N ALA A 103 0.46 7.14 3.42
CA ALA A 103 0.57 5.70 3.31
C ALA A 103 2.02 5.23 3.17
N ARG A 104 2.31 4.06 3.74
CA ARG A 104 3.59 3.35 3.61
C ARG A 104 3.32 1.88 3.32
N ILE A 105 4.07 1.32 2.39
CA ILE A 105 3.91 -0.07 1.94
C ILE A 105 5.23 -0.82 2.12
N ILE A 106 5.15 -2.04 2.65
CA ILE A 106 6.25 -2.99 2.72
C ILE A 106 6.08 -4.00 1.58
N SER A 107 7.15 -4.24 0.84
CA SER A 107 7.20 -5.23 -0.23
C SER A 107 8.44 -6.09 -0.04
N ASN A 108 8.31 -7.41 -0.11
CA ASN A 108 9.43 -8.34 0.09
C ASN A 108 10.22 -8.04 1.39
N GLY A 109 9.52 -7.65 2.47
CA GLY A 109 10.13 -7.33 3.76
C GLY A 109 10.89 -6.01 3.82
N GLN A 110 10.72 -5.11 2.84
CA GLN A 110 11.43 -3.84 2.74
C GLN A 110 10.45 -2.66 2.59
N PRO A 111 10.64 -1.54 3.31
CA PRO A 111 9.84 -0.34 3.12
C PRO A 111 10.07 0.26 1.73
N HIS A 112 8.99 0.53 0.99
CA HIS A 112 9.12 1.05 -0.37
C HIS A 112 9.38 2.57 -0.38
N ARG A 113 10.32 3.03 -1.22
CA ARG A 113 10.66 4.46 -1.37
C ARG A 113 9.60 5.28 -2.11
N ALA A 114 8.74 4.60 -2.85
CA ALA A 114 7.58 5.12 -3.59
C ALA A 114 6.48 4.05 -3.51
N LEU A 115 5.20 4.34 -3.56
CA LEU A 115 4.22 3.25 -3.45
C LEU A 115 4.19 2.37 -4.71
N PRO A 116 4.16 1.02 -4.59
CA PRO A 116 3.86 0.14 -5.72
C PRO A 116 2.50 0.50 -6.32
N LEU A 117 2.42 0.66 -7.64
CA LEU A 117 1.19 1.14 -8.28
C LEU A 117 0.01 0.19 -8.10
N GLY A 118 0.24 -1.13 -8.14
CA GLY A 118 -0.83 -2.11 -7.88
C GLY A 118 -1.39 -2.00 -6.45
N ALA A 119 -0.52 -1.80 -5.45
CA ALA A 119 -0.95 -1.55 -4.08
C ALA A 119 -1.62 -0.16 -3.91
N SER A 120 -1.18 0.83 -4.70
CA SER A 120 -1.77 2.17 -4.73
C SER A 120 -3.19 2.15 -5.30
N MET A 121 -3.43 1.31 -6.33
CA MET A 121 -4.78 1.09 -6.85
C MET A 121 -5.67 0.39 -5.85
N CYS A 122 -5.16 -0.62 -5.15
CA CYS A 122 -5.88 -1.28 -4.07
C CYS A 122 -6.23 -0.29 -2.95
N LEU A 123 -5.30 0.59 -2.58
CA LEU A 123 -5.51 1.67 -1.61
C LEU A 123 -6.59 2.64 -2.09
N ALA A 124 -6.57 3.06 -3.37
CA ALA A 124 -7.59 3.93 -3.93
C ALA A 124 -8.99 3.32 -3.85
N VAL A 125 -9.11 2.03 -4.17
CA VAL A 125 -10.38 1.28 -4.03
C VAL A 125 -10.78 1.19 -2.56
N ALA A 126 -9.87 0.82 -1.67
CA ALA A 126 -10.13 0.73 -0.24
C ALA A 126 -10.62 2.07 0.33
N ALA A 127 -10.02 3.19 -0.10
CA ALA A 127 -10.43 4.54 0.31
C ALA A 127 -11.88 4.88 -0.10
N ARG A 128 -12.44 4.21 -1.12
CA ARG A 128 -13.83 4.37 -1.57
C ARG A 128 -14.81 3.36 -0.94
N ILE A 129 -14.30 2.36 -0.21
CA ILE A 129 -15.11 1.37 0.49
C ILE A 129 -15.40 1.88 1.91
N SER A 130 -16.64 2.32 2.15
CA SER A 130 -17.06 2.81 3.47
C SER A 130 -16.85 1.75 4.56
N GLY A 131 -16.24 2.17 5.67
CA GLY A 131 -15.90 1.29 6.80
C GLY A 131 -14.55 0.57 6.69
N SER A 132 -13.85 0.69 5.55
CA SER A 132 -12.47 0.24 5.46
C SER A 132 -11.55 1.16 6.30
N VAL A 133 -10.45 0.60 6.80
CA VAL A 133 -9.40 1.33 7.53
C VAL A 133 -8.84 2.48 6.70
N VAL A 134 -8.74 2.30 5.38
CA VAL A 134 -8.23 3.34 4.48
C VAL A 134 -9.26 4.46 4.34
N HIS A 135 -10.53 4.13 4.09
CA HIS A 135 -11.62 5.10 3.99
C HIS A 135 -11.73 5.95 5.27
N GLU A 136 -11.57 5.33 6.44
CA GLU A 136 -11.68 6.02 7.72
C GLU A 136 -10.61 7.09 7.98
N VAL A 137 -9.42 6.94 7.41
CA VAL A 137 -8.32 7.93 7.56
C VAL A 137 -8.20 8.85 6.34
N THR A 138 -8.93 8.56 5.28
CA THR A 138 -8.90 9.38 4.06
C THR A 138 -9.77 10.60 4.25
N ARG A 139 -9.23 11.78 3.97
CA ARG A 139 -10.03 13.00 3.83
C ARG A 139 -11.02 12.81 2.68
N VAL A 140 -12.31 12.90 3.01
CA VAL A 140 -13.42 12.68 2.08
C VAL A 140 -13.24 13.52 0.81
N PRO A 141 -13.01 12.89 -0.35
CA PRO A 141 -12.94 13.63 -1.62
C PRO A 141 -14.33 14.18 -1.95
N GLY A 142 -14.40 15.36 -2.57
CA GLY A 142 -15.67 16.02 -2.85
C GLY A 142 -16.52 15.25 -3.87
N ARG A 143 -15.87 14.49 -4.75
CA ARG A 143 -16.51 13.60 -5.74
C ARG A 143 -15.92 12.18 -5.70
N THR A 144 -16.71 11.21 -6.14
CA THR A 144 -16.32 9.80 -6.23
C THR A 144 -15.23 9.53 -7.27
N ASP A 145 -15.12 10.37 -8.30
CA ASP A 145 -14.14 10.25 -9.38
C ASP A 145 -12.87 11.11 -9.19
N GLU A 146 -12.83 11.92 -8.13
CA GLU A 146 -11.68 12.77 -7.81
C GLU A 146 -10.44 11.95 -7.46
N ASP A 147 -9.27 12.47 -7.82
CA ASP A 147 -7.99 11.88 -7.45
C ASP A 147 -7.82 11.92 -5.92
N ILE A 148 -7.41 10.79 -5.36
CA ILE A 148 -6.91 10.68 -4.00
C ILE A 148 -5.42 11.00 -4.03
N ARG A 149 -5.01 12.01 -3.24
CA ARG A 149 -3.61 12.44 -3.12
C ARG A 149 -2.97 11.77 -1.92
N VAL A 150 -2.06 10.83 -2.19
CA VAL A 150 -1.41 10.02 -1.16
C VAL A 150 -0.02 10.57 -0.87
N ALA A 151 0.23 10.97 0.37
CA ALA A 151 1.59 11.31 0.82
C ALA A 151 2.42 10.02 0.96
N MET A 152 3.44 9.88 0.12
CA MET A 152 4.42 8.80 0.13
C MET A 152 5.83 9.32 0.36
N PRO A 153 6.83 8.47 0.68
CA PRO A 153 8.18 8.96 0.99
C PRO A 153 8.87 9.76 -0.11
N SER A 154 8.47 9.61 -1.38
CA SER A 154 9.05 10.32 -2.53
C SER A 154 8.18 11.47 -3.05
N GLY A 155 7.09 11.81 -2.35
CA GLY A 155 6.22 12.92 -2.73
C GLY A 155 4.74 12.56 -2.67
N ILE A 156 3.93 13.20 -3.51
CA ILE A 156 2.49 13.00 -3.57
C ILE A 156 2.13 12.15 -4.78
N LEU A 157 1.52 11.00 -4.55
CA LEU A 157 0.97 10.14 -5.60
C LEU A 157 -0.52 10.45 -5.80
N ARG A 158 -0.95 10.66 -7.05
CA ARG A 158 -2.36 10.79 -7.41
C ARG A 158 -2.88 9.49 -8.00
N VAL A 159 -3.92 8.95 -7.40
CA VAL A 159 -4.63 7.75 -7.85
C VAL A 159 -6.13 8.01 -7.84
N THR A 160 -6.85 7.46 -8.81
CA THR A 160 -8.31 7.55 -8.88
C THR A 160 -8.91 6.15 -8.87
N ALA A 161 -10.03 6.01 -8.17
CA ALA A 161 -10.87 4.83 -8.23
C ALA A 161 -12.33 5.27 -8.10
N GLU A 162 -13.15 4.77 -9.01
CA GLU A 162 -14.61 4.92 -8.97
C GLU A 162 -15.18 3.58 -8.51
N VAL A 163 -15.78 3.60 -7.32
CA VAL A 163 -16.32 2.41 -6.68
C VAL A 163 -17.75 2.71 -6.27
N ARG A 164 -18.67 1.82 -6.65
CA ARG A 164 -20.08 1.90 -6.26
C ARG A 164 -20.49 0.68 -5.46
N GLN A 165 -21.48 0.86 -4.61
CA GLN A 165 -22.06 -0.23 -3.84
C GLN A 165 -23.35 -0.71 -4.50
N GLU A 166 -23.46 -2.02 -4.74
CA GLU A 166 -24.70 -2.71 -5.13
C GLU A 166 -25.08 -3.70 -4.03
N GLY A 167 -26.04 -3.34 -3.18
CA GLY A 167 -26.43 -4.16 -2.05
C GLY A 167 -25.25 -4.40 -1.09
N ASP A 168 -24.82 -5.65 -0.95
CA ASP A 168 -23.70 -6.07 -0.11
C ASP A 168 -22.35 -6.11 -0.84
N ARG A 169 -22.32 -5.75 -2.14
CA ARG A 169 -21.11 -5.83 -2.97
C ARG A 169 -20.58 -4.46 -3.33
N TRP A 170 -19.26 -4.40 -3.49
CA TRP A 170 -18.56 -3.24 -4.04
C TRP A 170 -18.11 -3.56 -5.46
N ILE A 171 -18.40 -2.64 -6.39
CA ILE A 171 -18.04 -2.75 -7.79
C ILE A 171 -17.08 -1.61 -8.12
N VAL A 172 -15.88 -1.97 -8.60
CA VAL A 172 -14.90 -1.02 -9.10
C VAL A 172 -15.18 -0.79 -10.58
N GLU A 173 -15.71 0.39 -10.93
CA GLU A 173 -16.04 0.75 -12.31
C GLU A 173 -14.82 1.27 -13.06
N ARG A 174 -13.97 2.01 -12.36
CA ARG A 174 -12.77 2.62 -12.93
C ARG A 174 -11.66 2.70 -11.91
N GLY A 175 -10.44 2.58 -12.41
CA GLY A 175 -9.22 2.85 -11.65
C GLY A 175 -8.18 3.48 -12.56
N GLY A 176 -7.34 4.36 -12.02
CA GLY A 176 -6.33 5.05 -12.81
C GLY A 176 -5.25 5.72 -11.98
N PHE A 177 -4.11 5.94 -12.64
CA PHE A 177 -2.99 6.70 -12.11
C PHE A 177 -2.22 7.31 -13.29
N TYR A 178 -1.40 8.31 -13.00
CA TYR A 178 -0.61 9.02 -14.02
C TYR A 178 0.80 8.43 -14.11
N ARG A 179 1.30 8.28 -15.33
CA ARG A 179 2.66 7.82 -15.62
C ARG A 179 3.31 8.65 -16.69
N THR A 180 4.64 8.68 -16.64
CA THR A 180 5.48 9.15 -17.73
C THR A 180 6.26 7.97 -18.29
N GLN A 181 6.65 8.04 -19.55
CA GLN A 181 7.52 7.06 -20.20
C GLN A 181 8.55 7.78 -21.06
N ARG A 182 9.76 7.21 -21.13
CA ARG A 182 10.84 7.68 -22.00
C ARG A 182 11.59 6.45 -22.53
N ARG A 183 11.76 6.35 -23.85
CA ARG A 183 12.61 5.31 -24.46
C ARG A 183 14.07 5.57 -24.06
N LEU A 184 14.70 4.58 -23.42
CA LEU A 184 16.10 4.68 -22.98
C LEU A 184 17.08 4.08 -23.99
N PHE A 185 16.69 2.99 -24.67
CA PHE A 185 17.53 2.28 -25.61
C PHE A 185 16.69 1.59 -26.68
N GLU A 186 17.25 1.48 -27.89
CA GLU A 186 16.72 0.71 -29.01
C GLU A 186 17.91 0.02 -29.71
N GLY A 187 17.88 -1.31 -29.78
CA GLY A 187 18.99 -2.09 -30.30
C GLY A 187 18.94 -3.56 -29.86
N HIS A 188 20.09 -4.24 -29.92
CA HIS A 188 20.20 -5.67 -29.64
C HIS A 188 20.91 -5.93 -28.31
N LEU A 189 20.35 -6.81 -27.49
CA LEU A 189 21.02 -7.37 -26.31
C LEU A 189 21.77 -8.64 -26.72
N LEU A 190 23.06 -8.72 -26.35
CA LEU A 190 23.85 -9.92 -26.55
C LEU A 190 23.77 -10.80 -25.29
N VAL A 191 23.51 -12.09 -25.49
CA VAL A 191 23.47 -13.11 -24.42
C VAL A 191 24.46 -14.22 -24.73
N ARG A 192 24.90 -14.95 -23.70
CA ARG A 192 25.80 -16.10 -23.89
C ARG A 192 25.03 -17.24 -24.54
N ALA A 193 25.52 -17.76 -25.67
CA ALA A 193 24.88 -18.85 -26.40
C ALA A 193 24.59 -20.08 -25.52
N ALA A 194 25.54 -20.45 -24.64
CA ALA A 194 25.41 -21.60 -23.74
C ALA A 194 24.33 -21.45 -22.64
N ALA A 195 23.74 -20.27 -22.44
CA ALA A 195 22.67 -20.05 -21.46
C ALA A 195 21.25 -20.12 -22.05
N VAL A 196 21.15 -20.31 -23.38
CA VAL A 196 19.88 -20.33 -24.14
C VAL A 196 19.72 -21.63 -24.94
N ALA A 197 20.74 -22.50 -24.91
CA ALA A 197 20.68 -23.87 -25.41
C ALA A 197 20.21 -24.82 -24.29
#